data_AF-A0A845F8K3-F1
#
_entry.id   AF-A0A845F8K3-F1
#
_cell.length_a   1.000
_cell.length_b   1.000
_cell.length_c   1.000
_cell.angle_alpha   90.00
_cell.angle_beta   90.00
_cell.angle_gamma   90.00
#
_symmetry.space_group_name_H-M   'P 1'
#
loop_
_entity.id
_entity.type
_entity.pdbx_description
1 polymer ?
#
loop_
_entity_poly.entity_id
_entity_poly.type
_entity_poly.pdbx_seq_one_letter_code
_entity_poly.pdbx_strand_id
1 'polypeptide(L)' 'MFQLTSLWRKIRPSSRRRTVLKMIKKNLGTFLIVHTVNGTYFGKVERVWGETVLISISDRIYVVHINEIEKIAPK' A
#
# COMPACT_ATOMS: atom_id res chain seq x y z
N MET A 1 -36.02 -18.52 12.34
CA MET A 1 -34.76 -18.57 13.12
C MET A 1 -33.61 -18.28 12.15
N PHE A 2 -33.18 -17.02 12.05
CA PHE A 2 -32.16 -16.59 11.08
C PHE A 2 -30.76 -16.72 11.70
N GLN A 3 -29.90 -17.54 11.10
CA GLN A 3 -28.53 -17.77 11.53
C GLN A 3 -27.65 -16.55 11.20
N LEU A 4 -27.21 -15.82 12.24
CA LEU A 4 -26.35 -14.63 12.19
C LEU A 4 -24.84 -14.96 12.04
N THR A 5 -24.46 -16.03 11.35
CA THR A 5 -23.05 -16.49 11.32
C THR A 5 -22.24 -16.04 10.10
N SER A 6 -22.80 -15.27 9.16
CA SER A 6 -22.12 -14.98 7.88
C SER A 6 -21.24 -13.72 7.85
N LEU A 7 -21.27 -12.85 8.87
CA LEU A 7 -20.53 -11.58 8.87
C LEU A 7 -19.05 -11.69 9.29
N TRP A 8 -18.59 -12.86 9.75
CA TRP A 8 -17.18 -13.10 10.09
C TRP A 8 -16.34 -13.57 8.90
N ARG A 9 -16.94 -13.62 7.70
CA ARG A 9 -16.23 -14.00 6.48
C ARG A 9 -15.38 -12.82 6.00
N LYS A 10 -14.12 -12.83 6.44
CA LYS A 10 -12.91 -12.50 5.66
C LYS A 10 -12.26 -11.12 5.89
N ILE A 11 -11.83 -10.85 7.14
CA ILE A 11 -10.71 -9.92 7.40
C ILE A 11 -9.36 -10.66 7.24
N ARG A 12 -9.20 -11.44 6.17
CA ARG A 12 -7.88 -12.01 5.83
C ARG A 12 -7.24 -11.01 4.88
N PRO A 13 -6.07 -10.40 5.21
CA PRO A 13 -5.40 -9.49 4.30
C PRO A 13 -5.20 -10.22 2.97
N SER A 14 -5.67 -9.62 1.88
CA SER A 14 -5.62 -10.23 0.55
C SER A 14 -4.16 -10.57 0.22
N SER A 15 -3.92 -11.69 -0.49
CA SER A 15 -2.55 -12.10 -0.85
C SER A 15 -1.82 -10.96 -1.58
N ARG A 16 -2.55 -10.19 -2.39
CA ARG A 16 -2.08 -8.96 -3.05
C ARG A 16 -1.52 -7.94 -2.07
N ARG A 17 -2.22 -7.60 -0.97
CA ARG A 17 -1.72 -6.64 0.03
C ARG A 17 -0.40 -7.08 0.64
N ARG A 18 -0.28 -8.36 0.98
CA ARG A 18 0.97 -8.90 1.53
C ARG A 18 2.13 -8.80 0.54
N THR A 19 1.88 -9.13 -0.73
CA THR A 19 2.90 -9.03 -1.78
C THR A 19 3.34 -7.59 -2.01
N VAL A 20 2.38 -6.67 -2.10
CA VAL A 20 2.66 -5.22 -2.24
C VAL A 20 3.46 -4.72 -1.05
N LEU A 21 3.04 -5.02 0.18
CA LEU A 21 3.74 -4.60 1.39
C LEU A 21 5.17 -5.13 1.43
N LYS A 22 5.36 -6.40 1.07
CA LYS A 22 6.68 -7.03 1.02
C LYS A 22 7.58 -6.34 -0.01
N MET A 23 7.02 -5.99 -1.16
CA MET A 23 7.77 -5.30 -2.22
C MET A 23 8.15 -3.87 -1.83
N ILE A 24 7.25 -3.13 -1.17
CA ILE A 24 7.55 -1.78 -0.65
C ILE A 24 8.62 -1.86 0.44
N LYS A 25 8.47 -2.78 1.40
CA LYS A 25 9.44 -2.96 2.48
C LYS A 25 10.83 -3.33 1.95
N LYS A 26 10.91 -4.11 0.87
CA LYS A 26 12.17 -4.43 0.19
C LYS A 26 12.82 -3.21 -0.47
N ASN A 27 12.02 -2.21 -0.84
CA ASN A 27 12.43 -1.01 -1.55
C ASN A 27 12.32 0.25 -0.67
N LEU A 28 12.51 0.11 0.64
CA LEU A 28 12.62 1.27 1.53
C LEU A 28 13.85 2.09 1.16
N GLY A 29 13.70 3.40 1.13
CA GLY A 29 14.75 4.35 0.77
C GLY A 29 14.97 4.54 -0.72
N THR A 30 14.28 3.81 -1.59
CA THR A 30 14.41 3.93 -3.05
C THR A 30 13.23 4.66 -3.68
N PHE A 31 13.44 5.17 -4.90
CA PHE A 31 12.39 5.79 -5.69
C PHE A 31 11.52 4.73 -6.36
N LEU A 32 10.21 4.80 -6.13
CA LEU A 32 9.23 3.90 -6.73
C LEU A 32 8.19 4.71 -7.51
N ILE A 33 7.64 4.07 -8.54
CA ILE A 33 6.41 4.51 -9.19
C ILE A 33 5.26 3.78 -8.50
N VAL A 34 4.36 4.55 -7.88
CA VAL A 34 3.20 4.05 -7.14
C VAL A 34 1.94 4.48 -7.86
N HIS A 35 1.24 3.52 -8.44
CA HIS A 35 -0.07 3.73 -9.05
C HIS A 35 -1.15 3.53 -7.98
N THR A 36 -1.94 4.57 -7.76
CA THR A 36 -3.08 4.58 -6.86
C THR A 36 -4.37 4.84 -7.64
N VAL A 37 -5.51 4.62 -6.98
CA VAL A 37 -6.84 4.94 -7.55
C VAL A 37 -6.97 6.43 -7.92
N ASN A 38 -6.25 7.31 -7.22
CA ASN A 38 -6.31 8.76 -7.42
C ASN A 38 -5.28 9.29 -8.44
N GLY A 39 -4.36 8.45 -8.91
CA GLY A 39 -3.31 8.84 -9.83
C GLY A 39 -1.97 8.12 -9.58
N THR A 40 -0.96 8.54 -10.33
CA THR A 40 0.39 7.95 -10.27
C THR A 40 1.34 8.90 -9.57
N TYR A 41 2.02 8.40 -8.54
CA TYR A 41 3.02 9.12 -7.77
C TYR A 41 4.41 8.57 -8.07
N PHE A 42 5.38 9.47 -8.22
CA PHE A 42 6.79 9.10 -8.32
C PHE A 42 7.53 9.75 -7.15
N GLY A 43 8.12 8.92 -6.29
CA GLY A 43 8.77 9.42 -5.09
C GLY A 43 9.57 8.37 -4.34
N LYS A 44 10.33 8.84 -3.36
CA LYS A 44 11.14 7.99 -2.50
C LYS A 44 10.29 7.41 -1.39
N VAL A 45 10.33 6.09 -1.19
CA VAL A 45 9.67 5.49 -0.04
C VAL A 45 10.51 5.75 1.20
N GLU A 46 10.02 6.59 2.11
CA GLU A 46 10.75 6.92 3.34
C GLU A 46 10.48 5.88 4.42
N ARG A 47 9.20 5.53 4.62
CA ARG A 47 8.81 4.66 5.74
C ARG A 47 7.52 3.90 5.45
N VAL A 48 7.38 2.74 6.10
CA VAL A 48 6.14 1.97 6.13
C VAL A 48 5.71 1.76 7.58
N TRP A 49 4.48 2.16 7.90
CA TRP A 49 3.86 2.02 9.22
C TRP A 49 2.58 1.20 9.12
N GLY A 50 2.65 -0.06 9.52
CA GLY A 50 1.53 -0.99 9.39
C GLY A 50 1.12 -1.16 7.92
N GLU A 51 -0.05 -0.63 7.58
CA GLU A 51 -0.62 -0.63 6.21
C GLU A 51 -0.45 0.72 5.47
N THR A 52 0.28 1.66 6.07
CA THR A 52 0.49 3.01 5.54
C THR A 52 1.91 3.18 5.01
N VAL A 53 2.04 3.85 3.87
CA VAL A 53 3.32 4.06 3.17
C VAL A 53 3.55 5.56 3.03
N LEU A 54 4.72 6.02 3.49
CA LEU A 54 5.14 7.40 3.39
C LEU A 54 6.07 7.55 2.18
N ILE A 55 5.65 8.39 1.25
CA ILE A 55 6.36 8.64 -0.01
C ILE A 55 6.75 10.10 -0.04
N SER A 56 8.04 10.38 -0.10
CA SER A 56 8.57 11.71 -0.29
C SER A 56 8.58 12.07 -1.79
N ILE A 57 7.93 13.17 -2.14
CA ILE A 57 7.88 13.73 -3.48
C ILE A 57 8.32 15.19 -3.36
N SER A 58 9.52 15.49 -3.84
CA SER A 58 10.19 16.78 -3.65
C SER A 58 10.27 17.18 -2.17
N ASP A 59 9.51 18.20 -1.76
CA ASP A 59 9.46 18.79 -0.42
C ASP A 59 8.26 18.28 0.41
N ARG A 60 7.42 17.41 -0.16
CA ARG A 60 6.18 16.93 0.47
C ARG A 60 6.23 15.45 0.78
N ILE A 61 5.62 15.08 1.90
CA ILE A 61 5.40 13.69 2.28
C ILE A 61 3.95 13.33 2.00
N TYR A 62 3.74 12.38 1.09
CA TYR A 62 2.46 11.77 0.81
C TYR A 62 2.29 10.52 1.64
N VAL A 63 1.10 10.38 2.22
CA VAL A 63 0.72 9.24 3.04
C VAL A 63 -0.31 8.45 2.26
N VAL A 64 0.06 7.25 1.83
CA VAL A 64 -0.79 6.40 1.00
C VAL A 64 -1.10 5.12 1.75
N HIS A 65 -2.39 4.76 1.81
CA HIS A 65 -2.79 3.47 2.37
C HIS A 65 -2.54 2.37 1.33
N ILE A 66 -2.05 1.20 1.74
CA ILE A 66 -1.79 0.07 0.84
C ILE A 66 -3.01 -0.42 0.05
N ASN A 67 -4.21 -0.01 0.49
CA ASN A 67 -5.48 -0.40 -0.11
C ASN A 67 -5.77 0.41 -1.36
N GLU A 68 -5.22 1.62 -1.42
CA GLU A 68 -5.34 2.53 -2.54
C GLU A 68 -4.30 2.24 -3.61
N ILE A 69 -3.29 1.43 -3.29
CA ILE A 69 -2.20 1.09 -4.21
C ILE A 69 -2.63 -0.06 -5.12
N GLU A 70 -2.69 0.22 -6.40
CA GLU A 70 -3.01 -0.76 -7.42
C GLU A 70 -1.76 -1.49 -7.91
N LYS A 71 -0.71 -0.74 -8.21
CA LYS A 71 0.52 -1.28 -8.79
C LYS A 71 1.72 -0.49 -8.30
N ILE A 72 2.83 -1.18 -8.14
CA ILE A 72 4.11 -0.57 -7.79
C ILE A 72 5.14 -1.12 -8.75
N ALA A 73 6.00 -0.24 -9.25
CA ALA A 73 7.14 -0.62 -10.06
C ALA A 73 8.41 0.05 -9.50
N PRO A 74 9.52 -0.69 -9.35
CA PRO A 74 10.82 -0.08 -9.18
C PRO A 74 11.17 0.70 -10.46
N LYS A 75 11.80 1.85 -10.29
CA LYS A 75 12.47 2.55 -11.38
C LYS A 75 13.79 1.86 -11.72
#